data_AF-A0A7X9PIE2-F1
#
_entry.id   AF-A0A7X9PIE2-F1
#
_cell.length_a   1.000
_cell.length_b   1.000
_cell.length_c   1.000
_cell.angle_alpha   90.00
_cell.angle_beta   90.00
_cell.angle_gamma   90.00
#
_symmetry.space_group_name_H-M   'P 1'
#
loop_
_entity.id
_entity.type
_entity.pdbx_description
1 polymer ?
#
loop_
_entity_poly.entity_id
_entity_poly.type
_entity_poly.pdbx_seq_one_letter_code
_entity_poly.pdbx_strand_id
1 'polypeptide(L)' 'MPSKKLKEFLNSQSVKYVIIAHSTAYTAQEIAQSAHIPGTELAKTVIVYIDGKMAMAVL' A
#
# COMPACT_ATOMS: atom_id res chain seq x y z
N MET A 1 -6.14 -7.39 -12.59
CA MET A 1 -5.74 -6.12 -11.94
C MET A 1 -5.42 -6.38 -10.47
N PRO A 2 -4.25 -5.97 -9.95
CA PRO A 2 -3.84 -6.21 -8.56
C PRO A 2 -4.87 -5.74 -7.51
N SER A 3 -5.54 -4.61 -7.77
CA SER A 3 -6.57 -4.05 -6.89
C SER A 3 -7.80 -4.94 -6.73
N LYS A 4 -8.19 -5.71 -7.77
CA LYS A 4 -9.32 -6.66 -7.69
C LYS A 4 -9.00 -7.79 -6.71
N LYS A 5 -7.83 -8.42 -6.87
CA LYS A 5 -7.35 -9.52 -6.01
C LYS A 5 -7.22 -9.08 -4.55
N LEU A 6 -6.72 -7.86 -4.31
CA LEU A 6 -6.61 -7.31 -2.94
C LEU A 6 -7.99 -7.12 -2.30
N LYS A 7 -8.94 -6.52 -2.99
CA LYS A 7 -10.30 -6.30 -2.47
C LYS A 7 -11.00 -7.64 -2.18
N GLU A 8 -10.89 -8.61 -3.08
CA GLU A 8 -11.45 -9.96 -2.88
C GLU A 8 -10.86 -10.61 -1.62
N PHE A 9 -9.55 -10.53 -1.44
CA PHE A 9 -8.88 -11.04 -0.23
C PHE A 9 -9.39 -10.36 1.04
N LEU A 10 -9.35 -9.02 1.11
CA LEU A 10 -9.80 -8.26 2.28
C LEU A 10 -11.28 -8.54 2.62
N ASN A 11 -12.14 -8.62 1.60
CA ASN A 11 -13.56 -8.95 1.78
C ASN A 11 -13.77 -10.37 2.32
N SER A 12 -13.04 -11.36 1.79
CA SER A 12 -13.11 -12.75 2.29
C SER A 12 -12.66 -12.87 3.75
N GLN A 13 -11.78 -11.99 4.20
CA GLN A 13 -11.31 -11.90 5.58
C GLN A 13 -12.18 -10.99 6.45
N SER A 14 -13.26 -10.42 5.91
CA SER A 14 -14.14 -9.44 6.59
C SER A 14 -13.40 -8.23 7.17
N VAL A 15 -12.31 -7.80 6.52
CA VAL A 15 -11.53 -6.63 6.93
C VAL A 15 -12.25 -5.36 6.48
N LYS A 16 -12.49 -4.43 7.41
CA LYS A 16 -13.07 -3.12 7.09
C LYS A 16 -12.02 -2.23 6.45
N TYR A 17 -12.36 -1.60 5.33
CA TYR A 17 -11.51 -0.63 4.64
C TYR A 17 -12.35 0.42 3.90
N VAL A 18 -11.72 1.54 3.57
CA VAL A 18 -12.25 2.54 2.63
C VAL A 18 -11.30 2.70 1.45
N ILE A 19 -11.79 3.23 0.34
CA ILE A 19 -10.98 3.52 -0.84
C ILE A 19 -10.93 5.03 -1.02
N ILE A 20 -9.72 5.59 -1.07
CA ILE A 20 -9.50 7.00 -1.40
C ILE A 20 -9.01 7.04 -2.85
N ALA A 21 -9.80 7.64 -3.74
CA ALA A 21 -9.38 7.90 -5.11
C ALA A 21 -8.59 9.20 -5.14
N HIS A 22 -7.47 9.21 -5.87
CA HIS A 22 -6.62 10.38 -6.06
C HIS A 22 -6.08 10.40 -7.50
N SER A 23 -5.58 11.55 -7.93
CA SER A 23 -4.88 11.69 -9.22
C SER A 23 -3.60 10.86 -9.24
N THR A 24 -3.15 10.42 -10.42
CA THR A 24 -1.91 9.65 -10.57
C THR A 24 -0.73 10.33 -9.89
N ALA A 25 -0.03 9.58 -9.05
CA ALA A 25 1.15 9.98 -8.29
C ALA A 25 2.10 8.78 -8.21
N TYR A 26 3.40 9.02 -8.07
CA TYR A 26 4.40 7.94 -8.21
C TYR A 26 5.21 7.72 -6.94
N THR A 27 5.38 8.75 -6.12
CA THR A 27 6.10 8.64 -4.85
C THR A 27 5.14 8.55 -3.67
N ALA A 28 5.62 7.98 -2.56
CA ALA A 28 4.83 7.88 -1.33
C ALA A 28 4.33 9.24 -0.84
N GLN A 29 5.17 10.27 -0.88
CA GLN A 29 4.83 11.62 -0.44
C GLN A 29 3.81 12.28 -1.38
N GLU A 30 3.95 12.11 -2.70
CA GLU A 30 2.95 12.60 -3.66
C GLU A 30 1.59 11.90 -3.50
N ILE A 31 1.59 10.58 -3.26
CA ILE A 31 0.36 9.83 -3.00
C ILE A 31 -0.32 10.36 -1.73
N ALA A 32 0.43 10.49 -0.63
CA ALA A 32 -0.09 11.02 0.62
C ALA A 32 -0.68 12.44 0.45
N GLN A 33 0.03 13.32 -0.24
CA GLN A 33 -0.45 14.67 -0.54
C GLN A 33 -1.72 14.64 -1.40
N SER A 34 -1.74 13.87 -2.50
CA SER A 34 -2.90 13.79 -3.40
C SER A 34 -4.14 13.18 -2.73
N ALA A 35 -3.93 12.24 -1.81
CA ALA A 35 -4.97 11.63 -0.98
C ALA A 35 -5.36 12.47 0.26
N HIS A 36 -4.67 13.59 0.51
CA HIS A 36 -4.85 14.46 1.68
C HIS A 36 -4.69 13.72 3.02
N ILE A 37 -3.67 12.87 3.14
CA ILE A 37 -3.32 12.14 4.37
C ILE A 37 -1.88 12.47 4.81
N PRO A 38 -1.54 12.31 6.11
CA PRO A 38 -0.17 12.45 6.57
C PRO A 38 0.78 11.44 5.89
N GLY A 39 1.94 11.90 5.42
CA GLY A 39 2.92 11.04 4.74
C GLY A 39 3.44 9.88 5.60
N THR A 40 3.39 10.01 6.93
CA THR A 40 3.77 8.97 7.89
C THR A 40 2.74 7.84 8.03
N GLU A 41 1.51 8.03 7.53
CA GLU A 41 0.47 7.00 7.54
C GLU A 41 0.54 6.10 6.30
N LEU A 42 1.34 6.47 5.29
CA LEU A 42 1.46 5.70 4.07
C LEU A 42 2.52 4.60 4.22
N ALA A 43 2.06 3.35 4.31
CA ALA A 43 2.93 2.18 4.34
C ALA A 43 3.59 1.92 2.98
N LYS A 44 4.93 1.93 2.92
CA LYS A 44 5.70 1.57 1.72
C LYS A 44 6.32 0.18 1.88
N THR A 45 5.95 -0.73 0.99
CA THR A 45 6.54 -2.07 0.91
C THR A 45 7.86 -2.06 0.13
N VAL A 46 8.93 -2.56 0.73
CA VAL A 46 10.25 -2.76 0.10
C VAL A 46 10.60 -4.24 0.16
N ILE A 47 10.93 -4.82 -0.98
CA ILE A 47 11.44 -6.19 -1.04
C ILE A 47 12.96 -6.12 -0.91
N VAL A 48 13.51 -6.86 0.05
CA VAL A 48 14.94 -6.92 0.35
C VAL A 48 15.44 -8.36 0.31
N TYR A 49 16.74 -8.53 0.04
CA TYR A 49 17.41 -9.82 0.13
C TYR A 49 18.46 -9.74 1.22
N ILE A 50 18.31 -10.56 2.26
CA ILE A 50 19.15 -10.52 3.46
C ILE A 50 19.51 -11.98 3.81
N ASP A 51 20.80 -12.24 4.03
CA ASP A 51 21.35 -13.54 4.43
C ASP A 51 20.83 -14.72 3.57
N GLY A 52 20.79 -14.52 2.25
CA GLY A 52 20.35 -15.55 1.31
C GLY A 52 18.83 -15.72 1.20
N LYS A 53 18.02 -14.87 1.85
CA LYS A 53 16.55 -14.98 1.88
C LYS A 53 15.87 -13.70 1.42
N MET A 54 14.77 -13.86 0.68
CA MET A 54 13.87 -12.76 0.35
C MET A 54 13.04 -12.38 1.58
N ALA A 55 12.93 -11.08 1.85
CA ALA A 55 12.08 -10.53 2.90
C ALA A 55 11.33 -9.29 2.39
N MET A 56 10.24 -8.96 3.08
CA MET A 56 9.41 -7.79 2.82
C MET A 56 9.48 -6.88 4.04
N ALA A 57 10.00 -5.66 3.86
CA ALA A 57 9.96 -4.61 4.86
C ALA A 57 8.79 -3.67 4.58
N VAL A 58 8.07 -3.25 5.61
CA VAL A 58 7.01 -2.25 5.54
C VAL A 58 7.50 -1.03 6.31
N LEU A 59 7.66 0.09 5.61
CA LEU A 59 8.16 1.37 6.14
C LEU A 59 7.02 2.37 6.31
#